data_AF-A0A257TIU9-F1
#
_entry.id   AF-A0A257TIU9-F1
#
_cell.length_a   1.000
_cell.length_b   1.000
_cell.length_c   1.000
_cell.angle_alpha   90.00
_cell.angle_beta   90.00
_cell.angle_gamma   90.00
#
_symmetry.space_group_name_H-M   'P 1'
#
loop_
_entity.id
_entity.type
_entity.pdbx_description
1 polymer ?
#
loop_
_entity_poly.entity_id
_entity_poly.type
_entity_poly.pdbx_seq_one_letter_code
_entity_poly.pdbx_strand_id
1 'polypeptide(L)'
;MVEHCRLWRTEDEWSWTWMVTDGLGEARGDIAPGSKFLADLNARPRRPDVRYTIVAGNRSCGWRYAAGAMRWTTACVPDGRWGNPLGDHLQRWAETLESRTGTSDGLVPIDRAWLPGVDDFVIVPADHTTIACSRNGHPPVAWPIIKDRLKR
;
A
#
# COMPACT_ATOMS: atom_id res chain seq x y z
N MET A 1 4.17 -0.52 17.17
CA MET A 1 4.81 0.62 16.48
C MET A 1 6.30 0.79 16.81
N VAL A 2 6.76 0.45 18.03
CA VAL A 2 8.20 0.45 18.39
C VAL A 2 8.99 -0.65 17.67
N GLU A 3 8.34 -1.75 17.26
CA GLU A 3 8.96 -2.91 16.65
C GLU A 3 9.49 -2.68 15.22
N HIS A 4 8.78 -1.92 14.39
CA HIS A 4 9.25 -1.59 13.03
C HIS A 4 10.47 -0.66 13.03
N CYS A 5 10.67 0.13 14.09
CA CYS A 5 11.88 0.94 14.26
C CYS A 5 13.10 0.14 14.78
N ARG A 6 12.97 -1.18 15.02
CA ARG A 6 14.07 -2.05 15.43
C ARG A 6 14.59 -2.96 14.31
N LEU A 7 13.77 -3.32 13.33
CA LEU A 7 14.13 -4.29 12.28
C LEU A 7 15.37 -3.88 11.47
N TRP A 8 15.49 -2.61 11.10
CA TRP A 8 16.62 -2.10 10.32
C TRP A 8 17.95 -2.15 11.08
N ARG A 9 17.96 -2.12 12.42
CA ARG A 9 19.19 -2.18 13.25
C ARG A 9 19.75 -3.60 13.42
N THR A 10 19.01 -4.60 13.00
CA THR A 10 19.37 -6.02 13.14
C THR A 10 19.72 -6.66 11.80
N GLU A 11 19.73 -5.89 10.71
CA GLU A 11 20.23 -6.34 9.41
C GLU A 11 21.76 -6.28 9.41
N ASP A 12 22.42 -7.31 8.86
CA ASP A 12 23.89 -7.41 8.81
C ASP A 12 24.56 -6.25 8.03
N GLU A 13 23.78 -5.53 7.21
CA GLU A 13 24.21 -4.36 6.43
C GLU A 13 23.96 -3.02 7.14
N TRP A 14 23.42 -3.02 8.36
CA TRP A 14 23.12 -1.79 9.08
C TRP A 14 24.38 -1.01 9.45
N SER A 15 24.41 0.27 9.06
CA SER A 15 25.47 1.22 9.44
C SER A 15 24.93 2.36 10.28
N TRP A 16 25.68 2.79 11.29
CA TRP A 16 25.37 4.02 12.05
C TRP A 16 25.41 5.29 11.17
N THR A 17 26.07 5.24 10.01
CA THR A 17 26.12 6.33 9.04
C THR A 17 24.89 6.40 8.13
N TRP A 18 23.94 5.47 8.21
CA TRP A 18 22.83 5.41 7.26
C TRP A 18 21.94 6.66 7.29
N MET A 19 21.75 7.28 8.46
CA MET A 19 21.05 8.57 8.53
C MET A 19 21.73 9.68 7.71
N VAL A 20 23.03 9.54 7.44
CA VAL A 20 23.83 10.47 6.63
C VAL A 20 23.89 9.99 5.18
N THR A 21 24.02 8.68 4.92
CA THR A 21 24.18 8.13 3.57
C THR A 21 22.87 7.82 2.84
N ASP A 22 21.81 7.48 3.57
CA ASP A 22 20.43 7.26 3.07
C ASP A 22 19.59 8.56 3.07
N GLY A 23 20.17 9.63 3.63
CA GLY A 23 19.55 10.95 3.76
C GLY A 23 18.78 11.15 5.06
N LEU A 24 18.69 12.41 5.50
CA LEU A 24 18.04 12.81 6.76
C LEU A 24 16.49 12.79 6.71
N GLY A 25 15.91 11.95 5.85
CA GLY A 25 14.46 11.91 5.61
C GLY A 25 13.95 12.87 4.54
N GLU A 26 14.83 13.33 3.65
CA GLU A 26 14.51 14.24 2.53
C GLU A 26 13.37 13.71 1.65
N ALA A 27 13.28 12.38 1.49
CA ALA A 27 12.24 11.72 0.72
C ALA A 27 10.82 12.11 1.16
N ARG A 28 10.61 12.37 2.46
CA ARG A 28 9.30 12.84 2.96
C ARG A 28 8.96 14.23 2.41
N GLY A 29 9.95 15.13 2.35
CA GLY A 29 9.78 16.46 1.78
C GLY A 29 9.57 16.39 0.27
N ASP A 30 10.30 15.50 -0.40
CA ASP A 30 10.22 15.29 -1.85
C ASP A 30 8.85 14.76 -2.28
N ILE A 31 8.23 13.84 -1.54
CA ILE A 31 6.90 13.29 -1.89
C ILE A 31 5.73 14.14 -1.40
N ALA A 32 6.00 15.24 -0.68
CA ALA A 32 4.94 16.10 -0.16
C ALA A 32 4.17 16.78 -1.32
N PRO A 33 2.84 16.94 -1.22
CA PRO A 33 2.09 17.69 -2.22
C PRO A 33 2.65 19.10 -2.41
N GLY A 34 2.95 19.46 -3.65
CA GLY A 34 3.51 20.78 -3.99
C GLY A 34 5.01 20.94 -3.72
N SER A 35 5.73 19.85 -3.40
CA SER A 35 7.18 19.89 -3.28
C SER A 35 7.84 20.36 -4.58
N LYS A 36 8.97 21.06 -4.44
CA LYS A 36 9.79 21.46 -5.58
C LYS A 36 10.26 20.24 -6.38
N PHE A 37 10.60 19.15 -5.69
CA PHE A 37 11.02 17.91 -6.31
C PHE A 37 9.96 17.33 -7.25
N LEU A 38 8.71 17.17 -6.80
CA LEU A 38 7.63 16.64 -7.65
C LEU A 38 7.30 17.60 -8.79
N ALA A 39 7.36 18.92 -8.57
CA ALA A 39 7.19 19.90 -9.63
C ALA A 39 8.25 19.73 -10.72
N ASP A 40 9.52 19.64 -10.34
CA ASP A 40 10.64 19.44 -11.27
C ASP A 40 10.58 18.05 -11.94
N LEU A 41 10.16 17.00 -11.23
CA LEU A 41 10.01 15.64 -11.76
C LEU A 41 8.89 15.58 -12.80
N ASN A 42 7.73 16.16 -12.50
CA ASN A 42 6.56 16.16 -13.38
C ASN A 42 6.75 17.03 -14.63
N ALA A 43 7.65 18.02 -14.59
CA ALA A 43 7.99 18.85 -15.74
C ALA A 43 8.87 18.16 -16.78
N ARG A 44 9.48 17.00 -16.46
CA ARG A 44 10.38 16.30 -17.37
C ARG A 44 9.61 15.71 -18.56
N PRO A 45 10.14 15.81 -19.79
CA PRO A 45 9.52 15.16 -20.93
C PRO A 45 9.56 13.64 -20.78
N ARG A 46 8.49 12.97 -21.23
CA ARG A 46 8.46 11.52 -21.32
C ARG A 46 9.27 11.03 -22.51
N ARG A 47 9.74 9.79 -22.44
CA ARG A 47 10.40 9.13 -23.56
C ARG A 47 9.33 8.59 -24.53
N PRO A 48 9.33 8.98 -25.81
CA PRO A 48 8.28 8.58 -26.76
C PRO A 48 8.36 7.09 -27.16
N ASP A 49 9.52 6.46 -26.98
CA ASP A 49 9.80 5.05 -27.28
C ASP A 49 9.49 4.10 -26.11
N VAL A 50 9.04 4.64 -24.97
CA VAL A 50 8.68 3.84 -23.78
C VAL A 50 7.17 3.79 -23.64
N ARG A 51 6.64 2.57 -23.48
CA ARG A 51 5.24 2.36 -23.09
C ARG A 51 5.10 2.53 -21.59
N TYR A 52 4.13 3.32 -21.16
CA TYR A 52 3.84 3.58 -19.76
C TYR A 52 2.51 2.90 -19.38
N THR A 53 2.51 2.22 -18.24
CA THR A 53 1.33 1.65 -17.59
C THR A 53 1.32 2.12 -16.15
N ILE A 54 0.16 2.53 -15.66
CA ILE A 54 -0.05 2.88 -14.25
C ILE A 54 -0.96 1.83 -13.63
N VAL A 55 -0.54 1.28 -12.49
CA VAL A 55 -1.37 0.42 -11.65
C VAL A 55 -1.56 1.14 -10.32
N ALA A 56 -2.81 1.43 -9.96
CA ALA A 56 -3.16 2.19 -8.77
C ALA A 56 -4.06 1.36 -7.84
N GLY A 57 -3.80 1.42 -6.53
CA GLY A 57 -4.62 0.78 -5.51
C GLY A 57 -5.81 1.63 -5.11
N ASN A 58 -6.92 1.00 -4.71
CA ASN A 58 -8.10 1.69 -4.21
C ASN A 58 -8.58 1.21 -2.83
N ARG A 59 -7.75 0.49 -2.07
CA ARG A 59 -8.06 0.09 -0.70
C ARG A 59 -7.16 0.80 0.28
N SER A 60 -7.72 1.36 1.36
CA SER A 60 -6.89 1.95 2.40
C SER A 60 -6.22 0.88 3.26
N CYS A 61 -4.91 1.00 3.48
CA CYS A 61 -4.20 0.19 4.47
C CYS A 61 -4.79 0.34 5.89
N GLY A 62 -5.44 1.48 6.19
CA GLY A 62 -6.12 1.72 7.46
C GLY A 62 -7.29 0.76 7.70
N TRP A 63 -8.08 0.46 6.66
CA TRP A 63 -9.18 -0.51 6.78
C TRP A 63 -8.67 -1.91 7.04
N ARG A 64 -7.53 -2.28 6.46
CA ARG A 64 -6.87 -3.55 6.72
C ARG A 64 -6.38 -3.66 8.16
N TYR A 65 -5.79 -2.61 8.72
CA TYR A 65 -5.39 -2.61 10.14
C TYR A 65 -6.60 -2.69 11.07
N ALA A 66 -7.68 -1.96 10.76
CA ALA A 66 -8.92 -2.03 11.51
C ALA A 66 -9.55 -3.44 11.45
N ALA A 67 -9.57 -4.07 10.28
CA ALA A 67 -10.02 -5.45 10.11
C ALA A 67 -9.16 -6.43 10.93
N GLY A 68 -7.83 -6.27 10.91
CA GLY A 68 -6.92 -7.07 11.72
C GLY A 68 -7.19 -6.93 13.22
N ALA A 69 -7.41 -5.70 13.70
CA ALA A 69 -7.77 -5.43 15.09
C ALA A 69 -9.11 -6.08 15.47
N MET A 70 -10.12 -6.04 14.59
CA MET A 70 -11.40 -6.70 14.82
C MET A 70 -11.26 -8.22 14.89
N ARG A 71 -10.50 -8.84 13.96
CA ARG A 71 -10.22 -10.29 14.00
C ARG A 71 -9.50 -10.69 15.30
N TRP A 72 -8.54 -9.87 15.75
CA TRP A 72 -7.86 -10.10 17.02
C TRP A 72 -8.83 -10.02 18.20
N THR A 73 -9.70 -9.03 18.23
CA THR A 73 -10.75 -8.92 19.25
C THR A 73 -11.68 -10.13 19.22
N THR A 74 -12.12 -10.59 18.06
CA THR A 74 -12.94 -11.81 17.91
C THR A 74 -12.26 -13.02 18.55
N ALA A 75 -10.96 -13.20 18.33
CA ALA A 75 -10.20 -14.32 18.91
C ALA A 75 -10.11 -14.27 20.45
N CYS A 76 -10.33 -13.10 21.06
CA CYS A 76 -10.36 -12.91 22.50
C CYS A 76 -11.76 -13.04 23.12
N VAL A 77 -12.83 -13.10 22.30
CA VAL A 77 -14.20 -13.27 22.80
C VAL A 77 -14.48 -14.77 22.96
N PRO A 78 -14.71 -15.27 24.18
CA PRO A 78 -14.98 -16.68 24.41
C PRO A 78 -16.34 -17.09 23.84
N ASP A 79 -16.41 -18.31 23.32
CA ASP A 79 -17.67 -18.88 22.86
C ASP A 79 -18.58 -19.25 24.03
N GLY A 80 -19.86 -18.88 23.92
CA GLY A 80 -20.88 -19.30 24.86
C GLY A 80 -21.52 -20.65 24.48
N ARG A 81 -22.33 -21.21 25.38
CA ARG A 81 -23.10 -22.45 25.15
C ARG A 81 -24.00 -22.41 23.90
N TRP A 82 -24.34 -21.21 23.44
CA TRP A 82 -25.22 -20.95 22.30
C TRP A 82 -24.50 -20.21 21.16
N GLY A 83 -23.17 -20.22 21.14
CA GLY A 83 -22.33 -19.54 20.15
C GLY A 83 -21.83 -18.16 20.60
N ASN A 84 -21.33 -17.39 19.62
CA ASN A 84 -20.64 -16.12 19.84
C ASN A 84 -21.11 -15.04 18.83
N PRO A 85 -22.32 -14.51 19.00
CA PRO A 85 -22.90 -13.56 18.05
C PRO A 85 -22.09 -12.25 17.94
N LEU A 86 -21.38 -11.88 19.00
CA LEU A 86 -20.46 -10.75 18.99
C LEU A 86 -19.24 -11.03 18.11
N GLY A 87 -18.61 -12.20 18.28
CA GLY A 87 -17.50 -12.65 17.45
C GLY A 87 -17.87 -12.71 15.97
N ASP A 88 -19.05 -13.28 15.65
CA ASP A 88 -19.58 -13.35 14.29
C ASP A 88 -19.84 -11.98 13.68
N HIS A 89 -20.33 -11.03 14.50
CA HIS A 89 -20.55 -9.65 14.05
C HIS A 89 -19.22 -8.93 13.77
N LEU A 90 -18.24 -9.07 14.67
CA LEU A 90 -16.90 -8.50 14.49
C LEU A 90 -16.17 -9.09 13.28
N GLN A 91 -16.31 -10.40 13.06
CA GLN A 91 -15.74 -11.08 11.89
C GLN A 91 -16.31 -10.55 10.57
N ARG A 92 -17.64 -10.41 10.48
CA ARG A 92 -18.30 -9.81 9.30
C ARG A 92 -17.91 -8.37 9.06
N TRP A 93 -17.73 -7.58 10.13
CA TRP A 93 -17.24 -6.21 10.03
C TRP A 93 -15.80 -6.16 9.53
N ALA A 94 -14.93 -7.04 10.02
CA ALA A 94 -13.56 -7.15 9.55
C ALA A 94 -13.50 -7.45 8.05
N GLU A 95 -14.29 -8.41 7.57
CA GLU A 95 -14.41 -8.74 6.15
C GLU A 95 -14.91 -7.56 5.31
N THR A 96 -15.93 -6.85 5.81
CA THR A 96 -16.47 -5.65 5.16
C THR A 96 -15.39 -4.57 5.01
N LEU A 97 -14.64 -4.29 6.07
CA LEU A 97 -13.54 -3.32 6.05
C LEU A 97 -12.43 -3.73 5.09
N GLU A 98 -12.02 -5.01 5.11
CA GLU A 98 -10.94 -5.51 4.28
C GLU A 98 -11.29 -5.51 2.78
N SER A 99 -12.55 -5.76 2.44
CA SER A 99 -13.03 -5.70 1.06
C SER A 99 -13.26 -4.28 0.54
N ARG A 100 -13.36 -3.28 1.43
CA ARG A 100 -13.80 -1.92 1.11
C ARG A 100 -12.86 -1.27 0.10
N THR A 101 -13.45 -0.66 -0.92
CA THR A 101 -12.75 0.16 -1.91
C THR A 101 -13.07 1.65 -1.69
N GLY A 102 -12.22 2.53 -2.18
CA GLY A 102 -12.36 3.99 -2.09
C GLY A 102 -11.54 4.70 -3.15
N THR A 103 -11.13 5.93 -2.84
CA THR A 103 -10.44 6.83 -3.77
C THR A 103 -8.93 6.92 -3.50
N SER A 104 -8.37 6.01 -2.70
CA SER A 104 -6.95 5.99 -2.30
C SER A 104 -6.52 4.59 -1.89
N ASP A 105 -5.21 4.32 -2.00
CA ASP A 105 -4.54 3.13 -1.47
C ASP A 105 -4.14 3.25 0.03
N GLY A 106 -4.56 4.35 0.68
CA GLY A 106 -4.24 4.70 2.06
C GLY A 106 -3.12 5.73 2.23
N LEU A 107 -2.28 5.94 1.22
CA LEU A 107 -1.22 6.96 1.21
C LEU A 107 -1.31 7.90 0.01
N VAL A 108 -1.69 7.37 -1.15
CA VAL A 108 -1.81 8.10 -2.41
C VAL A 108 -3.26 8.05 -2.89
N PRO A 109 -3.90 9.21 -3.13
CA PRO A 109 -5.19 9.28 -3.81
C PRO A 109 -5.09 8.87 -5.29
N ILE A 110 -6.14 8.25 -5.83
CA ILE A 110 -6.18 7.80 -7.23
C ILE A 110 -6.06 8.99 -8.20
N ASP A 111 -6.65 10.14 -7.87
CA ASP A 111 -6.54 11.37 -8.65
C ASP A 111 -5.14 12.04 -8.60
N ARG A 112 -4.21 11.48 -7.81
CA ARG A 112 -2.79 11.83 -7.78
C ARG A 112 -1.90 10.76 -8.39
N ALA A 113 -2.43 9.57 -8.67
CA ALA A 113 -1.68 8.45 -9.25
C ALA A 113 -1.61 8.51 -10.78
N TRP A 114 -2.37 9.38 -11.45
CA TRP A 114 -2.40 9.50 -12.91
C TRP A 114 -1.24 10.32 -13.46
N LEU A 115 -0.91 10.08 -14.74
CA LEU A 115 0.07 10.84 -15.49
C LEU A 115 -0.55 11.33 -16.81
N PRO A 116 -0.49 12.64 -17.15
CA PRO A 116 -1.07 13.13 -18.40
C PRO A 116 -0.54 12.40 -19.61
N GLY A 117 -1.39 12.01 -20.56
CA GLY A 117 -0.97 11.31 -21.78
C GLY A 117 -0.51 9.87 -21.58
N VAL A 118 -0.83 9.25 -20.46
CA VAL A 118 -0.75 7.80 -20.25
C VAL A 118 -2.16 7.25 -20.12
N ASP A 119 -2.63 6.55 -21.15
CA ASP A 119 -4.00 6.03 -21.19
C ASP A 119 -4.15 4.66 -20.52
N ASP A 120 -3.06 3.90 -20.38
CA ASP A 120 -3.07 2.60 -19.70
C ASP A 120 -3.01 2.79 -18.18
N PHE A 121 -4.18 3.03 -17.59
CA PHE A 121 -4.38 3.25 -16.16
C PHE A 121 -5.32 2.19 -15.57
N VAL A 122 -4.78 1.35 -14.68
CA VAL A 122 -5.49 0.19 -14.11
C VAL A 122 -5.68 0.38 -12.61
N ILE A 123 -6.93 0.40 -12.16
CA ILE A 123 -7.27 0.45 -10.73
C ILE A 123 -7.47 -0.99 -10.22
N VAL A 124 -6.80 -1.33 -9.12
CA VAL A 124 -6.87 -2.65 -8.49
C VAL A 124 -7.32 -2.59 -7.03
N PRO A 125 -7.98 -3.65 -6.51
CA PRO A 125 -8.38 -3.76 -5.11
C PRO A 125 -7.19 -4.05 -4.17
N ALA A 126 -6.24 -3.12 -4.11
CA ALA A 126 -5.03 -3.20 -3.30
C ALA A 126 -4.80 -1.90 -2.51
N ASP A 127 -4.09 -2.03 -1.40
CA ASP A 127 -3.50 -0.91 -0.67
C ASP A 127 -2.06 -0.64 -1.11
N HIS A 128 -1.47 0.42 -0.56
CA HIS A 128 -0.12 0.87 -0.94
C HIS A 128 0.96 -0.21 -0.80
N THR A 129 0.77 -1.17 0.10
CA THR A 129 1.73 -2.27 0.31
C THR A 129 1.42 -3.48 -0.56
N THR A 130 0.17 -3.89 -0.63
CA THR A 130 -0.27 -5.13 -1.32
C THR A 130 -0.26 -5.00 -2.84
N ILE A 131 -0.19 -3.77 -3.36
CA ILE A 131 0.01 -3.54 -4.79
C ILE A 131 1.35 -4.08 -5.28
N ALA A 132 2.42 -3.95 -4.47
CA ALA A 132 3.80 -4.25 -4.85
C ALA A 132 4.46 -5.37 -4.02
N CYS A 133 3.94 -5.66 -2.82
CA CYS A 133 4.51 -6.65 -1.91
C CYS A 133 3.59 -7.88 -1.75
N SER A 134 4.20 -9.05 -1.69
CA SER A 134 3.52 -10.30 -1.34
C SER A 134 2.98 -10.25 0.08
N ARG A 135 1.85 -10.90 0.32
CA ARG A 135 1.24 -10.99 1.66
C ARG A 135 0.45 -12.29 1.81
N ASN A 136 0.59 -12.96 2.96
CA ASN A 136 -0.16 -14.16 3.30
C ASN A 136 -0.10 -15.26 2.20
N GLY A 137 1.06 -15.42 1.57
CA GLY A 137 1.24 -16.37 0.46
C GLY A 137 0.67 -15.92 -0.89
N HIS A 138 0.04 -14.76 -0.97
CA HIS A 138 -0.42 -14.17 -2.24
C HIS A 138 0.66 -13.27 -2.84
N PRO A 139 0.89 -13.34 -4.17
CA PRO A 139 1.80 -12.42 -4.85
C PRO A 139 1.24 -10.99 -4.86
N PRO A 140 2.06 -9.99 -5.20
CA PRO A 140 1.60 -8.61 -5.34
C PRO A 140 0.46 -8.49 -6.35
N VAL A 141 -0.54 -7.66 -6.04
CA VAL A 141 -1.74 -7.53 -6.87
C VAL A 141 -1.42 -6.97 -8.26
N ALA A 142 -0.39 -6.14 -8.40
CA ALA A 142 0.01 -5.58 -9.70
C ALA A 142 0.70 -6.62 -10.62
N TRP A 143 1.23 -7.72 -10.07
CA TRP A 143 2.14 -8.60 -10.79
C TRP A 143 1.52 -9.26 -12.04
N PRO A 144 0.27 -9.76 -12.02
CA PRO A 144 -0.38 -10.30 -13.22
C PRO A 144 -0.54 -9.26 -14.32
N ILE A 145 -0.83 -8.01 -13.96
CA ILE A 145 -0.99 -6.90 -14.91
C ILE A 145 0.35 -6.58 -15.58
N ILE A 146 1.41 -6.45 -14.77
CA ILE A 146 2.77 -6.21 -15.28
C ILE A 146 3.19 -7.32 -16.24
N LYS A 147 2.97 -8.59 -15.86
CA LYS A 147 3.26 -9.75 -16.70
C LYS A 147 2.49 -9.74 -18.03
N ASP A 148 1.23 -9.30 -18.03
CA ASP A 148 0.44 -9.17 -19.26
C ASP A 148 1.01 -8.08 -20.17
N ARG A 149 1.36 -6.92 -19.62
CA ARG A 149 1.89 -5.78 -20.40
C ARG A 149 3.27 -6.03 -20.99
N LEU A 150 4.10 -6.80 -20.30
CA LEU A 150 5.44 -7.17 -20.79
C LEU A 150 5.44 -8.20 -21.92
N LYS A 151 4.33 -8.91 -22.15
CA LYS A 151 4.21 -9.90 -23.26
C LYS A 151 3.81 -9.26 -24.59
N ARG A 152 3.30 -8.03 -24.55
CA ARG A 152 2.91 -7.25 -25.73
C ARG A 152 4.11 -6.49 -26.26
#